data_AF-A0A0D3E408-F1
#
_entry.id   AF-A0A0D3E408-F1
#
_cell.length_a   1.000
_cell.length_b   1.000
_cell.length_c   1.000
_cell.angle_alpha   90.00
_cell.angle_beta   90.00
_cell.angle_gamma   90.00
#
_symmetry.space_group_name_H-M   'P 1'
#
loop_
_entity.id
_entity.type
_entity.pdbx_description
1 polymer ?
#
loop_
_entity_poly.entity_id
_entity_poly.type
_entity_poly.pdbx_seq_one_letter_code
_entity_poly.pdbx_strand_id
1 'polypeptide(L)'
;MNKSLFMHIVDRLSNEVEYFREKKDALGRRSLSALQKCTAAIRVLAYGYAADAVDEYLRLGATTARLCVEHFVEGMINLFGDEYLRRPYMA
;
A
#
# COMPACT_ATOMS: atom_id res chain seq x y z
N MET A 1 11.20 -7.38 3.91
CA MET A 1 10.83 -6.39 4.95
C MET A 1 10.54 -7.10 6.26
N ASN A 2 10.89 -6.51 7.41
CA ASN A 2 10.58 -7.08 8.73
C ASN A 2 9.06 -7.05 9.01
N LYS A 3 8.52 -8.09 9.66
CA LYS A 3 7.08 -8.21 9.98
C LYS A 3 6.57 -7.09 10.88
N SER A 4 7.33 -6.68 11.89
CA SER A 4 6.93 -5.62 12.82
C SER A 4 6.81 -4.27 12.11
N LEU A 5 7.81 -3.92 11.29
CA LEU A 5 7.78 -2.72 10.46
C LEU A 5 6.58 -2.74 9.49
N PHE A 6 6.33 -3.89 8.86
CA PHE A 6 5.20 -4.02 7.94
C PHE A 6 3.86 -3.77 8.64
N MET A 7 3.66 -4.39 9.80
CA MET A 7 2.43 -4.20 10.57
C MET A 7 2.28 -2.75 11.05
N HIS A 8 3.38 -2.09 11.41
CA HIS A 8 3.35 -0.68 11.77
C HIS A 8 2.93 0.23 10.60
N ILE A 9 3.47 -0.02 9.40
CA ILE A 9 3.08 0.69 8.18
C ILE A 9 1.59 0.49 7.89
N VAL A 10 1.11 -0.77 7.93
CA VAL A 10 -0.29 -1.11 7.66
C VAL A 10 -1.21 -0.42 8.66
N ASP A 11 -0.88 -0.43 9.94
CA ASP A 11 -1.67 0.23 10.99
C ASP A 11 -1.74 1.74 10.79
N ARG A 12 -0.60 2.41 10.57
CA ARG A 12 -0.57 3.86 10.33
C ARG A 12 -1.35 4.24 9.07
N LEU A 13 -1.15 3.52 7.96
CA LEU A 13 -1.90 3.78 6.73
C LEU A 13 -3.41 3.54 6.90
N SER A 14 -3.81 2.51 7.65
CA SER A 14 -5.24 2.24 7.91
C SER A 14 -5.94 3.35 8.69
N ASN A 15 -5.20 3.99 9.60
CA ASN A 15 -5.72 5.05 10.45
C ASN A 15 -5.69 6.42 9.75
N GLU A 16 -4.61 6.74 9.04
CA GLU A 16 -4.34 8.08 8.51
C GLU A 16 -4.74 8.26 7.03
N VAL A 17 -4.80 7.18 6.25
CA VAL A 17 -5.08 7.24 4.81
C VAL A 17 -6.44 6.60 4.52
N GLU A 18 -7.40 7.43 4.10
CA GLU A 18 -8.79 7.00 3.88
C GLU A 18 -8.91 5.82 2.89
N TYR A 19 -8.03 5.77 1.88
CA TYR A 19 -7.99 4.68 0.91
C TYR A 19 -7.70 3.31 1.55
N PHE A 20 -6.87 3.26 2.60
CA PHE A 20 -6.50 2.00 3.27
C PHE A 20 -7.49 1.60 4.35
N ARG A 21 -8.29 2.53 4.86
CA ARG A 21 -9.34 2.24 5.83
C ARG A 21 -10.29 1.17 5.28
N GLU A 22 -10.58 0.15 6.09
CA GLU A 22 -11.49 -0.92 5.69
C GLU A 22 -12.91 -0.35 5.51
N LYS A 23 -13.43 -0.41 4.28
CA LYS A 23 -14.77 0.04 3.93
C LYS A 23 -15.63 -1.17 3.57
N LYS A 24 -16.91 -1.14 3.94
CA LYS A 24 -17.91 -2.05 3.39
C LYS A 24 -18.40 -1.48 2.05
N ASP A 25 -18.49 -2.31 1.04
CA ASP A 25 -19.10 -1.92 -0.23
C ASP A 25 -20.62 -1.73 -0.06
N ALA A 26 -21.29 -1.22 -1.11
CA ALA A 26 -22.74 -0.98 -1.10
C ALA A 26 -23.58 -2.27 -0.90
N LEU A 27 -22.96 -3.44 -1.10
CA LEU A 27 -23.56 -4.77 -0.88
C LEU A 27 -23.23 -5.33 0.52
N GLY A 28 -22.53 -4.56 1.37
CA GLY A 28 -22.14 -4.96 2.71
C GLY A 28 -20.93 -5.90 2.78
N ARG A 29 -20.29 -6.22 1.65
CA ARG A 29 -19.08 -7.04 1.60
C ARG A 29 -17.89 -6.19 2.02
N ARG A 30 -16.95 -6.80 2.75
CA ARG A 30 -15.72 -6.12 3.13
C ARG A 30 -14.88 -5.90 1.87
N SER A 31 -14.53 -4.65 1.61
CA SER A 31 -13.54 -4.31 0.58
C SER A 31 -12.18 -4.90 0.96
N LEU A 32 -11.22 -4.85 0.04
CA LEU A 32 -9.85 -5.26 0.32
C LEU A 32 -9.31 -4.59 1.58
N SER A 33 -8.72 -5.40 2.46
CA SER A 33 -8.15 -4.92 3.70
C SER A 33 -6.90 -4.07 3.44
N ALA A 34 -6.55 -3.22 4.40
CA ALA A 34 -5.31 -2.45 4.33
C ALA A 34 -4.08 -3.35 4.13
N LEU A 35 -4.07 -4.52 4.77
CA LEU A 35 -3.00 -5.51 4.65
C LEU A 35 -2.84 -6.00 3.20
N GLN A 36 -3.97 -6.31 2.54
CA GLN A 36 -3.98 -6.74 1.14
C GLN A 36 -3.51 -5.61 0.22
N LYS A 37 -4.03 -4.39 0.42
CA LYS A 37 -3.66 -3.20 -0.37
C LYS A 37 -2.16 -2.87 -0.24
N CYS A 38 -1.61 -2.89 0.98
CA CYS A 38 -0.18 -2.65 1.21
C CYS A 38 0.68 -3.74 0.59
N THR A 39 0.28 -5.02 0.73
CA THR A 39 1.00 -6.15 0.11
C THR A 39 1.04 -6.00 -1.41
N ALA A 40 -0.08 -5.63 -2.03
CA ALA A 40 -0.15 -5.39 -3.47
C ALA A 40 0.79 -4.25 -3.88
N ALA A 41 0.72 -3.10 -3.21
CA ALA A 41 1.56 -1.94 -3.53
C ALA A 41 3.06 -2.28 -3.47
N ILE A 42 3.51 -2.96 -2.41
CA ILE A 42 4.91 -3.34 -2.23
C ILE A 42 5.36 -4.33 -3.29
N ARG A 43 4.52 -5.30 -3.65
CA ARG A 43 4.84 -6.27 -4.71
C ARG A 43 4.99 -5.59 -6.07
N VAL A 44 4.08 -4.66 -6.40
CA VAL A 44 4.17 -3.88 -7.64
C VAL A 44 5.44 -3.02 -7.66
N LEU A 45 5.81 -2.41 -6.53
CA LEU A 45 7.05 -1.64 -6.40
C LEU A 45 8.31 -2.51 -6.51
N ALA A 46 8.28 -3.75 -6.00
CA ALA A 46 9.43 -4.65 -5.98
C ALA A 46 9.67 -5.36 -7.33
N TYR A 47 8.59 -5.78 -8.00
CA TYR A 47 8.67 -6.64 -9.19
C TYR A 47 8.21 -5.96 -10.48
N GLY A 48 7.60 -4.78 -10.37
CA GLY A 48 6.99 -4.07 -11.49
C GLY A 48 5.61 -4.65 -11.87
N TYR A 49 4.89 -3.88 -12.67
CA TYR A 49 3.53 -4.20 -13.11
C TYR A 49 3.46 -5.44 -14.03
N ALA A 50 4.54 -5.73 -14.78
CA ALA A 50 4.59 -6.81 -15.77
C ALA A 50 4.73 -8.22 -15.17
N ALA A 51 5.15 -8.34 -13.90
CA ALA A 51 5.25 -9.64 -13.22
C ALA A 51 3.90 -10.16 -12.68
N ASP A 52 2.82 -9.36 -12.78
CA ASP A 52 1.50 -9.59 -12.18
C ASP A 52 0.42 -9.95 -13.23
N ALA A 53 0.83 -10.45 -14.40
CA ALA A 53 -0.11 -10.81 -15.46
C ALA A 53 -1.00 -12.05 -15.13
N VAL A 54 -0.92 -12.65 -13.94
CA VAL A 54 -1.61 -13.94 -13.69
C VAL A 54 -2.23 -14.03 -12.29
N ASP A 55 -3.38 -13.39 -12.15
CA ASP A 55 -4.64 -13.93 -11.60
C ASP A 55 -4.75 -14.47 -10.14
N GLU A 56 -3.70 -14.84 -9.41
CA GLU A 56 -3.95 -15.73 -8.24
C GLU A 56 -3.91 -15.13 -6.82
N TYR A 57 -3.59 -13.86 -6.60
CA TYR A 57 -3.41 -13.41 -5.20
C TYR A 57 -4.44 -12.41 -4.65
N LEU A 58 -5.01 -11.51 -5.46
CA LEU A 58 -5.97 -10.51 -4.93
C LEU A 58 -7.12 -10.12 -5.87
N ARG A 59 -7.19 -10.65 -7.10
CA ARG A 59 -8.17 -10.22 -8.14
C ARG A 59 -8.27 -8.69 -8.25
N LEU A 60 -7.14 -8.01 -8.13
CA LEU A 60 -7.05 -6.57 -8.22
C LEU A 60 -7.07 -6.16 -9.69
N GLY A 61 -8.01 -5.29 -10.07
CA GLY A 61 -7.96 -4.68 -11.39
C GLY A 61 -6.71 -3.83 -11.55
N ALA A 62 -6.20 -3.73 -12.78
CA ALA A 62 -5.09 -2.86 -13.20
C ALA A 62 -5.12 -1.47 -12.55
N THR A 63 -6.31 -0.85 -12.57
CA THR A 63 -6.58 0.47 -12.00
C THR A 63 -6.46 0.49 -10.48
N THR A 64 -6.96 -0.54 -9.80
CA THR A 64 -6.88 -0.67 -8.34
C THR A 64 -5.44 -0.92 -7.87
N ALA A 65 -4.66 -1.71 -8.62
CA ALA A 65 -3.24 -1.91 -8.34
C ALA A 65 -2.46 -0.59 -8.42
N ARG A 66 -2.71 0.21 -9.48
CA ARG A 66 -2.11 1.55 -9.63
C ARG A 66 -2.48 2.47 -8.47
N LEU A 67 -3.76 2.55 -8.12
CA LEU A 67 -4.23 3.39 -7.00
C LEU A 67 -3.65 2.94 -5.65
N CYS A 68 -3.51 1.64 -5.42
CA CYS A 68 -2.84 1.12 -4.23
C CYS A 68 -1.39 1.61 -4.15
N VAL A 69 -0.64 1.59 -5.26
CA VAL A 69 0.74 2.08 -5.28
C VAL A 69 0.79 3.58 -5.04
N GLU A 70 -0.07 4.36 -5.70
CA GLU A 70 -0.10 5.83 -5.56
C GLU A 70 -0.36 6.24 -4.12
N HIS A 71 -1.47 5.77 -3.52
CA HIS A 71 -1.79 6.10 -2.14
C HIS A 71 -0.79 5.51 -1.14
N PHE A 72 -0.17 4.37 -1.45
CA PHE A 72 0.87 3.79 -0.60
C PHE A 72 2.12 4.68 -0.58
N VAL A 73 2.62 5.08 -1.74
CA VAL A 73 3.84 5.92 -1.84
C VAL A 73 3.60 7.29 -1.21
N GLU A 74 2.46 7.92 -1.50
CA GLU A 74 2.10 9.20 -0.89
C GLU A 74 1.99 9.09 0.64
N GLY A 75 1.28 8.07 1.14
CA GLY A 75 1.18 7.81 2.58
C GLY A 75 2.54 7.53 3.22
N MET A 76 3.42 6.77 2.56
CA MET A 76 4.77 6.50 3.05
C MET A 76 5.61 7.78 3.14
N ILE A 77 5.57 8.65 2.13
CA ILE A 77 6.29 9.92 2.14
C ILE A 77 5.76 10.83 3.25
N ASN A 78 4.45 10.97 3.38
CA ASN A 78 3.85 11.88 4.35
C ASN A 78 4.00 11.40 5.80
N LEU A 79 3.91 10.08 6.05
CA LEU A 79 3.93 9.53 7.42
C LEU A 79 5.32 9.15 7.90
N PHE A 80 6.20 8.76 6.98
CA PHE A 80 7.50 8.20 7.30
C PHE A 80 8.66 8.90 6.59
N GLY A 81 8.38 9.94 5.80
CA GLY A 81 9.41 10.70 5.08
C GLY A 81 10.49 11.24 6.02
N ASP A 82 10.09 11.89 7.11
CA ASP A 82 11.05 12.46 8.05
C ASP A 82 11.84 11.41 8.84
N GLU A 83 11.28 10.20 9.02
CA GLU A 83 11.88 9.11 9.78
C GLU A 83 12.88 8.30 8.94
N TYR A 84 12.51 8.00 7.68
CA TYR A 84 13.27 7.07 6.84
C TYR A 84 13.88 7.69 5.58
N LEU A 85 13.46 8.88 5.14
CA LEU A 85 14.18 9.55 4.04
C LEU A 85 15.48 10.10 4.57
N ARG A 86 16.57 9.65 3.96
CA ARG A 86 17.90 10.21 4.19
C ARG A 86 17.86 11.68 3.81
N ARG A 87 18.15 12.58 4.78
CA ARG A 87 18.33 14.00 4.48
C ARG A 87 19.36 14.14 3.36
N PRO A 88 19.09 14.96 2.32
CA PRO A 88 20.10 15.22 1.32
C PRO A 88 21.32 15.79 2.02
N TYR A 89 22.48 15.15 1.82
CA TYR A 89 23.75 15.72 2.24
C TYR A 89 23.91 17.01 1.42
N MET A 90 23.76 18.16 2.08
CA MET A 90 24.18 19.42 1.49
C MET A 90 25.70 19.37 1.42
N ALA A 91 26.23 19.26 0.20
CA ALA A 91 27.63 19.44 -0.13
C ALA A 91 27.83 20.82 -0.75
#